data_AF-A0AAV6B7E9-F1
#
_entry.id   AF-A0AAV6B7E9-F1
#
_cell.length_a   1.000
_cell.length_b   1.000
_cell.length_c   1.000
_cell.angle_alpha   90.00
_cell.angle_beta   90.00
_cell.angle_gamma   90.00
#
_symmetry.space_group_name_H-M   'P 1'
#
loop_
_entity.id
_entity.type
_entity.pdbx_description
1 polymer ?
#
loop_
_entity_poly.entity_id
_entity_poly.type
_entity_poly.pdbx_seq_one_letter_code
_entity_poly.pdbx_strand_id
1 'polypeptide(L)'
;MKIFLAVLFCSAAWCRGSDPGPALGHHIDRTYDDGYVLVDSTGNSFELTWNWGYLNASQYSAAADTYRFHVVQRTGDVATVLTDIYAAQGVFAPAPHAGSFSGPGPAIPDQPIGRSIQTFVVPVLMINRSGTNLILTSVGSTNVILEAAIDLASNGTATQWNALTNAPAVSSNQAVFTLPVDGIRRTFRTRLVLP
;
A
#
# COMPACT_ATOMS: atom_id res chain seq x y z
N MET A 1 -20.14 1.18 18.36
CA MET A 1 -19.03 0.63 17.55
C MET A 1 -18.63 1.71 16.55
N LYS A 2 -17.51 2.41 16.77
CA LYS A 2 -17.10 3.55 15.93
C LYS A 2 -16.12 3.04 14.87
N ILE A 3 -16.54 3.11 13.61
CA ILE A 3 -15.70 2.89 12.42
C ILE A 3 -14.77 4.10 12.30
N PHE A 4 -13.46 3.86 12.24
CA PHE A 4 -12.50 4.88 11.82
C PHE A 4 -12.58 5.01 10.30
N LEU A 5 -13.20 6.09 9.82
CA LEU A 5 -13.07 6.52 8.44
C LEU A 5 -11.92 7.53 8.41
N ALA A 6 -10.79 7.15 7.81
CA ALA A 6 -9.72 8.10 7.52
C ALA A 6 -10.19 9.01 6.38
N VAL A 7 -10.45 10.28 6.70
CA VAL A 7 -10.67 11.34 5.70
C VAL A 7 -9.30 11.76 5.19
N LEU A 8 -8.98 11.39 3.94
CA LEU A 8 -7.80 11.89 3.24
C LEU A 8 -8.09 13.31 2.74
N PHE A 9 -7.23 14.28 3.07
CA PHE A 9 -7.29 15.63 2.54
C PHE A 9 -6.89 15.63 1.06
N CYS A 10 -7.75 16.17 0.19
CA CYS A 10 -7.55 16.24 -1.26
C CYS A 10 -7.56 17.71 -1.70
N SER A 11 -6.45 18.23 -2.25
CA SER A 11 -6.39 19.54 -2.89
C SER A 11 -6.66 19.42 -4.41
N ALA A 12 -7.07 20.50 -5.08
CA ALA A 12 -7.81 20.47 -6.35
C ALA A 12 -7.13 19.81 -7.60
N ALA A 13 -5.86 19.43 -7.55
CA ALA A 13 -5.20 18.61 -8.59
C ALA A 13 -5.16 17.11 -8.25
N TRP A 14 -5.51 16.73 -7.03
CA TRP A 14 -5.27 15.41 -6.40
C TRP A 14 -6.53 14.54 -6.32
N CYS A 15 -7.61 14.91 -7.02
CA CYS A 15 -8.88 14.15 -7.05
C CYS A 15 -9.11 13.41 -8.39
N ARG A 16 -8.16 13.45 -9.33
CA ARG A 16 -8.12 12.38 -10.33
C ARG A 16 -7.73 11.12 -9.58
N GLY A 17 -8.57 10.09 -9.67
CA GLY A 17 -8.18 8.76 -9.21
C GLY A 17 -6.82 8.41 -9.80
N SER A 18 -5.95 7.83 -8.99
CA SER A 18 -4.62 7.40 -9.43
C SER A 18 -4.78 6.41 -10.59
N ASP A 19 -4.31 6.82 -11.76
CA ASP A 19 -4.30 6.04 -12.98
C ASP A 19 -2.88 6.11 -13.56
N PRO A 20 -2.06 5.08 -13.33
CA PRO A 20 -0.70 5.05 -13.84
C PRO A 20 -0.67 4.71 -15.34
N GLY A 21 -1.83 4.51 -15.98
CA GLY A 21 -1.95 4.12 -17.38
C GLY A 21 -1.20 2.83 -17.71
N PRO A 22 -0.95 2.55 -19.00
CA PRO A 22 -0.06 1.46 -19.41
C PRO A 22 1.41 1.74 -19.04
N ALA A 23 2.16 0.66 -18.79
CA ALA A 23 3.58 0.72 -18.42
C ALA A 23 4.47 1.21 -19.58
N LEU A 24 4.01 1.00 -20.81
CA LEU A 24 4.71 1.40 -22.02
C LEU A 24 3.87 2.42 -22.78
N GLY A 25 4.55 3.26 -23.56
CA GLY A 25 3.94 4.33 -24.33
C GLY A 25 4.37 5.70 -23.81
N HIS A 26 4.69 6.58 -24.75
CA HIS A 26 5.03 7.98 -24.52
C HIS A 26 3.78 8.85 -24.60
N HIS A 27 3.87 10.09 -24.11
CA HIS A 27 2.80 11.09 -24.21
C HIS A 27 1.51 10.69 -23.48
N ILE A 28 1.65 10.03 -22.33
CA ILE A 28 0.54 9.56 -21.50
C ILE A 28 0.57 10.27 -20.15
N ASP A 29 -0.56 10.87 -19.78
CA ASP A 29 -0.77 11.38 -18.43
C ASP A 29 -0.83 10.22 -17.43
N ARG A 30 0.01 10.26 -16.41
CA ARG A 30 0.03 9.28 -15.33
C ARG A 30 -0.09 9.95 -13.98
N THR A 31 -1.08 9.52 -13.21
CA THR A 31 -1.34 9.99 -11.86
C THR A 31 -1.14 8.85 -10.86
N TYR A 32 -0.54 9.19 -9.73
CA TYR A 32 -0.20 8.26 -8.66
C TYR A 32 -0.71 8.79 -7.33
N ASP A 33 -0.77 7.92 -6.31
CA ASP A 33 -1.18 8.34 -4.96
C ASP A 33 -0.18 9.34 -4.34
N ASP A 34 1.08 9.27 -4.77
CA ASP A 34 2.20 10.05 -4.24
C ASP A 34 2.91 10.93 -5.29
N GLY A 35 2.26 11.20 -6.43
CA GLY A 35 2.81 12.08 -7.46
C GLY A 35 2.13 11.98 -8.82
N TYR A 36 2.79 12.53 -9.83
CA TYR A 36 2.34 12.51 -11.22
C TYR A 36 3.51 12.62 -12.19
N VAL A 37 3.30 12.10 -13.40
CA VAL A 37 4.15 12.32 -14.58
C VAL A 37 3.18 12.59 -15.73
N LEU A 38 3.05 13.86 -16.13
CA LEU A 38 2.03 14.31 -17.07
C LEU A 38 2.65 14.79 -18.37
N VAL A 39 1.82 14.92 -19.39
CA VAL A 39 2.23 15.53 -20.65
C VAL A 39 2.45 17.03 -20.45
N ASP A 40 3.56 17.56 -20.98
CA ASP A 40 3.86 18.99 -20.96
C ASP A 40 3.37 19.71 -22.22
N SER A 41 3.55 21.04 -22.26
CA SER A 41 3.11 21.89 -23.37
C SER A 41 3.77 21.59 -24.73
N THR A 42 4.88 20.85 -24.74
CA THR A 42 5.54 20.37 -25.97
C THR A 42 5.01 19.02 -26.43
N GLY A 43 4.07 18.44 -25.69
CA GLY A 43 3.64 17.07 -25.88
C GLY A 43 4.74 16.07 -25.51
N ASN A 44 5.59 16.37 -24.52
CA ASN A 44 6.77 15.56 -24.16
C ASN A 44 7.74 15.33 -25.32
N SER A 45 8.17 16.43 -25.97
CA SER A 45 9.20 16.36 -26.99
C SER A 45 10.47 15.69 -26.42
N PHE A 46 11.13 14.86 -27.23
CA PHE A 46 12.28 14.04 -26.81
C PHE A 46 11.99 12.98 -25.75
N GLU A 47 10.72 12.55 -25.58
CA GLU A 47 10.32 11.54 -24.58
C GLU A 47 10.60 11.98 -23.13
N LEU A 48 10.67 13.30 -22.91
CA LEU A 48 10.92 13.92 -21.62
C LEU A 48 9.73 14.78 -21.23
N THR A 49 9.53 14.96 -19.93
CA THR A 49 8.57 15.92 -19.39
C THR A 49 9.16 16.66 -18.21
N TRP A 50 8.87 17.95 -18.11
CA TRP A 50 9.08 18.76 -16.90
C TRP A 50 7.77 18.94 -16.10
N ASN A 51 6.67 18.32 -16.54
CA ASN A 51 5.37 18.32 -15.88
C ASN A 51 5.20 17.09 -14.99
N TRP A 52 6.05 16.95 -13.99
CA TRP A 52 6.03 15.85 -13.03
C TRP A 52 6.14 16.37 -11.60
N GLY A 53 5.71 15.59 -10.62
CA GLY A 53 5.76 16.01 -9.22
C GLY A 53 5.65 14.84 -8.27
N TYR A 54 6.23 14.99 -7.08
CA TYR A 54 6.28 13.95 -6.05
C TYR A 54 6.27 14.56 -4.64
N LEU A 55 5.82 13.78 -3.65
CA LEU A 55 5.57 14.28 -2.29
C LEU A 55 6.78 14.17 -1.36
N ASN A 56 7.43 13.00 -1.35
CA ASN A 56 8.35 12.61 -0.28
C ASN A 56 9.76 12.40 -0.82
N ALA A 57 10.78 12.91 -0.11
CA ALA A 57 12.18 12.72 -0.48
C ALA A 57 12.59 11.25 -0.64
N SER A 58 11.89 10.33 0.05
CA SER A 58 12.09 8.88 -0.06
C SER A 58 11.69 8.28 -1.42
N GLN A 59 10.97 9.02 -2.27
CA GLN A 59 10.64 8.57 -3.63
C GLN A 59 11.85 8.64 -4.56
N TYR A 60 12.84 9.50 -4.26
CA TYR A 60 14.10 9.55 -4.98
C TYR A 60 15.13 8.60 -4.37
N SER A 61 15.84 7.85 -5.20
CA SER A 61 16.97 7.02 -4.81
C SER A 61 18.23 7.46 -5.53
N ALA A 62 19.11 8.18 -4.83
CA ALA A 62 20.39 8.62 -5.40
C ALA A 62 21.29 7.45 -5.82
N ALA A 63 21.25 6.33 -5.09
CA ALA A 63 22.05 5.14 -5.41
C ALA A 63 21.61 4.45 -6.71
N ALA A 64 20.33 4.53 -7.03
CA ALA A 64 19.75 3.92 -8.23
C ALA A 64 19.43 4.96 -9.32
N ASP A 65 19.68 6.25 -9.08
CA ASP A 65 19.30 7.39 -9.93
C ASP A 65 17.87 7.29 -10.47
N THR A 66 16.90 7.07 -9.58
CA THR A 66 15.50 6.79 -9.95
C THR A 66 14.49 7.47 -9.04
N TYR A 67 13.31 7.75 -9.61
CA TYR A 67 12.08 8.11 -8.91
C TYR A 67 11.12 6.93 -8.85
N ARG A 68 10.44 6.75 -7.71
CA ARG A 68 9.40 5.73 -7.51
C ARG A 68 8.05 6.37 -7.20
N PHE A 69 7.03 5.91 -7.92
CA PHE A 69 5.64 6.33 -7.74
C PHE A 69 4.75 5.14 -7.49
N HIS A 70 3.69 5.34 -6.70
CA HIS A 70 2.87 4.25 -6.18
C HIS A 70 1.39 4.46 -6.46
N VAL A 71 0.72 3.36 -6.78
CA VAL A 71 -0.74 3.27 -6.81
C VAL A 71 -1.15 2.11 -5.92
N VAL A 72 -2.04 2.38 -4.97
CA VAL A 72 -2.68 1.38 -4.13
C VAL A 72 -4.13 1.25 -4.57
N GLN A 73 -4.43 0.19 -5.30
CA GLN A 73 -5.80 -0.13 -5.70
C GLN A 73 -6.34 -1.25 -4.81
N ARG A 74 -7.64 -1.19 -4.50
CA ARG A 74 -8.35 -2.25 -3.79
C ARG A 74 -9.54 -2.72 -4.62
N THR A 75 -9.56 -4.00 -4.92
CA THR A 75 -10.67 -4.68 -5.62
C THR A 75 -11.17 -5.81 -4.73
N GLY A 76 -12.27 -5.58 -4.03
CA GLY A 76 -12.77 -6.51 -3.02
C GLY A 76 -11.74 -6.75 -1.90
N ASP A 77 -11.46 -8.02 -1.63
CA ASP A 77 -10.46 -8.46 -0.63
C ASP A 77 -9.04 -8.47 -1.17
N VAL A 78 -8.77 -7.87 -2.33
CA VAL A 78 -7.44 -7.83 -2.93
C VAL A 78 -6.95 -6.39 -2.99
N ALA A 79 -5.79 -6.12 -2.40
CA ALA A 79 -5.06 -4.88 -2.55
C ALA A 79 -3.89 -5.09 -3.52
N THR A 80 -3.78 -4.27 -4.54
CA THR A 80 -2.64 -4.26 -5.46
C THR A 80 -1.84 -2.98 -5.25
N VAL A 81 -0.54 -3.13 -5.02
CA VAL A 81 0.42 -2.03 -5.02
C VAL A 81 1.17 -2.10 -6.34
N LEU A 82 0.97 -1.09 -7.18
CA LEU A 82 1.74 -0.88 -8.39
C LEU A 82 2.81 0.17 -8.09
N THR A 83 4.05 -0.15 -8.45
CA THR A 83 5.18 0.77 -8.38
C THR A 83 5.74 0.98 -9.77
N ASP A 84 5.74 2.24 -10.22
CA ASP A 84 6.46 2.66 -11.41
C ASP A 84 7.78 3.32 -11.03
N ILE A 85 8.82 3.00 -11.80
CA ILE A 85 10.18 3.49 -11.64
C ILE A 85 10.53 4.33 -12.86
N TYR A 86 10.94 5.58 -12.64
CA TYR A 86 11.43 6.48 -13.67
C TYR A 86 12.92 6.70 -13.48
N ALA A 87 13.68 6.74 -14.58
CA ALA A 87 15.05 7.20 -14.53
C ALA A 87 15.07 8.68 -14.13
N ALA A 88 15.97 9.06 -13.23
CA ALA A 88 16.15 10.47 -12.87
C ALA A 88 17.12 11.17 -13.83
N GLN A 89 18.03 10.44 -14.51
CA GLN A 89 19.02 11.01 -15.43
C GLN A 89 19.89 12.09 -14.75
N GLY A 90 20.23 11.89 -13.48
CA GLY A 90 20.93 12.86 -12.65
C GLY A 90 20.08 14.07 -12.24
N VAL A 91 18.79 14.13 -12.59
CA VAL A 91 17.88 15.18 -12.16
C VAL A 91 17.46 14.93 -10.73
N PHE A 92 17.79 15.88 -9.86
CA PHE A 92 17.34 15.92 -8.48
C PHE A 92 16.58 17.22 -8.20
N ALA A 93 15.30 17.10 -7.87
CA ALA A 93 14.49 18.20 -7.36
C ALA A 93 14.21 18.00 -5.85
N PRO A 94 14.23 19.04 -4.99
CA PRO A 94 13.85 18.91 -3.58
C PRO A 94 12.37 18.52 -3.39
N ALA A 95 12.07 17.75 -2.34
CA ALA A 95 10.70 17.36 -1.99
C ALA A 95 10.00 18.40 -1.10
N PRO A 96 8.67 18.62 -1.24
CA PRO A 96 7.86 18.16 -2.36
C PRO A 96 8.24 18.91 -3.64
N HIS A 97 8.20 18.21 -4.78
CA HIS A 97 8.41 18.81 -6.09
C HIS A 97 7.10 18.89 -6.85
N ALA A 98 6.86 20.03 -7.51
CA ALA A 98 5.78 20.21 -8.45
C ALA A 98 6.34 20.89 -9.71
N GLY A 99 6.36 20.15 -10.81
CA GLY A 99 6.71 20.63 -12.14
C GLY A 99 5.64 21.53 -12.73
N SER A 100 5.87 22.00 -13.96
CA SER A 100 5.00 22.95 -14.66
C SER A 100 4.53 22.38 -15.99
N PHE A 101 3.38 22.79 -16.51
CA PHE A 101 2.99 22.44 -17.88
C PHE A 101 3.82 23.19 -18.93
N SER A 102 4.09 24.48 -18.71
CA SER A 102 4.68 25.37 -19.72
C SER A 102 6.20 25.39 -19.79
N GLY A 103 6.89 24.88 -18.77
CA GLY A 103 8.36 24.82 -18.71
C GLY A 103 9.06 26.18 -18.75
N PRO A 104 10.41 26.17 -18.84
CA PRO A 104 11.27 25.00 -18.65
C PRO A 104 11.37 24.60 -17.18
N GLY A 105 11.65 23.33 -16.92
CA GLY A 105 11.92 22.79 -15.59
C GLY A 105 12.84 21.57 -15.69
N PRO A 106 13.25 20.99 -14.55
CA PRO A 106 13.97 19.73 -14.56
C PRO A 106 13.14 18.67 -15.29
N ALA A 107 13.72 17.95 -16.24
CA ALA A 107 12.99 17.04 -17.10
C ALA A 107 13.40 15.58 -16.83
N ILE A 108 12.42 14.69 -16.74
CA ILE A 108 12.64 13.24 -16.63
C ILE A 108 11.97 12.53 -17.81
N PRO A 109 12.34 11.28 -18.13
CA PRO A 109 11.61 10.47 -19.10
C PRO A 109 10.12 10.40 -18.80
N ASP A 110 9.31 10.44 -19.84
CA ASP A 110 7.86 10.38 -19.73
C ASP A 110 7.31 8.95 -19.66
N GLN A 111 8.19 7.95 -19.75
CA GLN A 111 7.86 6.53 -19.61
C GLN A 111 8.60 5.91 -18.43
N PRO A 112 7.95 5.04 -17.63
CA PRO A 112 8.66 4.30 -16.59
C PRO A 112 9.62 3.29 -17.22
N ILE A 113 10.81 3.15 -16.62
CA ILE A 113 11.81 2.14 -16.99
C ILE A 113 11.52 0.78 -16.37
N GLY A 114 10.59 0.72 -15.42
CA GLY A 114 10.16 -0.53 -14.80
C GLY A 114 8.85 -0.35 -14.04
N ARG A 115 8.02 -1.40 -14.10
CA ARG A 115 6.77 -1.52 -13.33
C ARG A 115 6.80 -2.81 -12.52
N SER A 116 6.46 -2.72 -11.24
CA SER A 116 6.24 -3.87 -10.36
C SER A 116 4.81 -3.86 -9.86
N ILE A 117 4.16 -5.02 -9.85
CA ILE A 117 2.81 -5.19 -9.31
C ILE A 117 2.88 -6.24 -8.21
N GLN A 118 2.55 -5.82 -7.00
CA GLN A 118 2.42 -6.68 -5.85
C GLN A 118 0.96 -6.81 -5.48
N THR A 119 0.46 -8.04 -5.48
CA THR A 119 -0.92 -8.33 -5.09
C THR A 119 -0.93 -8.92 -3.69
N PHE A 120 -1.71 -8.30 -2.82
CA PHE A 120 -1.95 -8.74 -1.46
C PHE A 120 -3.41 -9.11 -1.35
N VAL A 121 -3.70 -10.33 -0.93
CA VAL A 121 -5.04 -10.61 -0.43
C VAL A 121 -5.11 -10.04 0.98
N VAL A 122 -6.04 -9.11 1.17
CA VAL A 122 -6.34 -8.50 2.46
C VAL A 122 -6.83 -9.62 3.37
N PRO A 123 -6.14 -9.89 4.49
CA PRO A 123 -6.58 -10.93 5.39
C PRO A 123 -7.91 -10.53 6.02
N VAL A 124 -8.92 -11.39 5.91
CA VAL A 124 -10.17 -11.22 6.61
C VAL A 124 -10.13 -12.06 7.87
N LEU A 125 -10.31 -11.42 9.02
CA LEU A 125 -10.56 -12.10 10.29
C LEU A 125 -12.07 -12.21 10.51
N MET A 126 -12.57 -13.43 10.43
CA MET A 126 -13.93 -13.76 10.82
C MET A 126 -13.94 -14.24 12.28
N ILE A 127 -14.92 -13.77 13.04
CA ILE A 127 -15.14 -14.17 14.44
C ILE A 127 -16.53 -14.75 14.55
N ASN A 128 -16.60 -16.05 14.86
CA ASN A 128 -17.85 -16.77 15.10
C ASN A 128 -17.90 -17.28 16.54
N ARG A 129 -19.11 -17.56 17.04
CA ARG A 129 -19.31 -18.31 18.29
C ARG A 129 -19.88 -19.69 17.98
N SER A 130 -19.40 -20.71 18.68
CA SER A 130 -19.96 -22.06 18.62
C SER A 130 -19.98 -22.66 20.02
N GLY A 131 -21.17 -22.72 20.61
CA GLY A 131 -21.35 -23.11 22.02
C GLY A 131 -20.53 -22.22 22.95
N THR A 132 -19.68 -22.85 23.76
CA THR A 132 -18.75 -22.18 24.68
C THR A 132 -17.44 -21.74 24.03
N ASN A 133 -17.33 -21.78 22.69
CA ASN A 133 -16.10 -21.43 21.99
C ASN A 133 -16.26 -20.19 21.09
N LEU A 134 -15.15 -19.49 20.91
CA LEU A 134 -14.91 -18.56 19.81
C LEU A 134 -14.19 -19.30 18.70
N ILE A 135 -14.69 -19.15 17.47
CA ILE A 135 -14.03 -19.62 16.25
C ILE A 135 -13.48 -18.41 15.55
N LEU A 136 -12.15 -18.30 15.50
CA LEU A 136 -11.44 -17.27 14.75
C LEU A 136 -10.99 -17.88 13.44
N THR A 137 -11.33 -17.26 12.33
CA THR A 137 -10.93 -17.72 11.00
C THR A 137 -10.21 -16.59 10.29
N SER A 138 -8.94 -16.79 9.95
CA SER A 138 -8.21 -15.92 9.03
C SER A 138 -8.26 -16.54 7.65
N VAL A 139 -8.80 -15.82 6.67
CA VAL A 139 -8.76 -16.21 5.26
C VAL A 139 -7.91 -15.24 4.46
N GLY A 140 -7.26 -15.74 3.43
CA GLY A 140 -6.68 -14.92 2.37
C GLY A 140 -5.16 -14.75 2.41
N SER A 141 -4.45 -15.05 3.49
CA SER A 141 -2.98 -14.94 3.50
C SER A 141 -2.31 -16.09 4.24
N THR A 142 -1.33 -16.73 3.59
CA THR A 142 -0.44 -17.74 4.21
C THR A 142 0.53 -17.12 5.20
N ASN A 143 0.71 -15.81 5.15
CA ASN A 143 1.75 -15.09 5.86
C ASN A 143 1.18 -14.29 7.04
N VAL A 144 0.01 -14.65 7.54
CA VAL A 144 -0.61 -13.98 8.68
C VAL A 144 -0.59 -14.90 9.89
N ILE A 145 0.01 -14.41 10.97
CA ILE A 145 -0.02 -15.07 12.28
C ILE A 145 -1.14 -14.42 13.10
N LEU A 146 -2.02 -15.25 13.66
CA LEU A 146 -2.96 -14.81 14.68
C LEU A 146 -2.27 -14.82 16.05
N GLU A 147 -2.22 -13.66 16.68
CA GLU A 147 -1.62 -13.48 17.98
C GLU A 147 -2.70 -13.13 19.00
N ALA A 148 -2.54 -13.65 20.22
CA ALA A 148 -3.39 -13.34 21.35
C ALA A 148 -2.57 -12.73 22.48
N ALA A 149 -3.19 -11.80 23.20
CA ALA A 149 -2.71 -11.29 24.47
C ALA A 149 -3.80 -11.40 25.52
N ILE A 150 -3.41 -11.77 26.74
CA ILE A 150 -4.26 -11.65 27.92
C ILE A 150 -4.08 -10.22 28.42
N ASP A 151 -5.20 -9.53 28.61
CA ASP A 151 -5.28 -8.15 29.10
C ASP A 151 -4.45 -7.12 28.30
N LEU A 152 -5.15 -6.30 27.51
CA LEU A 152 -4.57 -5.03 27.08
C LEU A 152 -4.40 -4.16 28.31
N ALA A 153 -3.18 -3.67 28.58
CA ALA A 153 -3.00 -2.63 29.59
C ALA A 153 -3.92 -1.43 29.25
N SER A 154 -4.27 -0.61 30.23
CA SER A 154 -5.26 0.47 30.09
C SER A 154 -4.94 1.50 28.99
N ASN A 155 -3.69 1.53 28.53
CA ASN A 155 -3.16 2.31 27.40
C ASN A 155 -3.23 1.59 26.03
N GLY A 156 -3.84 0.41 25.96
CA GLY A 156 -4.01 -0.36 24.72
C GLY A 156 -2.79 -1.15 24.29
N THR A 157 -1.71 -1.21 25.10
CA THR A 157 -0.53 -2.02 24.82
C THR A 157 -0.57 -3.32 25.61
N ALA A 158 -0.66 -4.46 24.92
CA ALA A 158 -0.25 -5.73 25.51
C ALA A 158 1.28 -5.80 25.55
N THR A 159 1.83 -6.17 26.70
CA THR A 159 3.29 -6.33 26.90
C THR A 159 3.83 -7.61 26.25
N GLN A 160 2.97 -8.59 25.96
CA GLN A 160 3.38 -9.83 25.31
C GLN A 160 2.27 -10.35 24.38
N TRP A 161 2.62 -10.48 23.10
CA TRP A 161 1.78 -11.12 22.09
C TRP A 161 2.30 -12.53 21.85
N ASN A 162 1.44 -13.52 22.06
CA ASN A 162 1.79 -14.92 21.83
C ASN A 162 1.11 -15.40 20.55
N ALA A 163 1.88 -16.00 19.65
CA ALA A 163 1.33 -16.67 18.48
C ALA A 163 0.45 -17.84 18.93
N LEU A 164 -0.75 -17.96 18.33
CA LEU A 164 -1.59 -19.13 18.53
C LEU A 164 -1.05 -20.27 17.66
N THR A 165 -0.55 -21.32 18.29
CA THR A 165 0.16 -22.43 17.61
C THR A 165 -0.68 -23.69 17.40
N ASN A 166 -1.87 -23.78 18.02
CA ASN A 166 -2.75 -24.96 17.95
C ASN A 166 -3.89 -24.80 16.94
N ALA A 167 -3.58 -24.55 15.67
CA ALA A 167 -4.57 -24.70 14.60
C ALA A 167 -4.48 -26.13 14.02
N PRO A 168 -5.60 -26.86 13.86
CA PRO A 168 -5.59 -28.05 13.00
C PRO A 168 -5.19 -27.66 11.57
N ALA A 169 -4.43 -28.53 10.92
CA ALA A 169 -3.74 -28.30 9.66
C ALA A 169 -4.55 -27.46 8.65
N VAL A 170 -3.90 -26.40 8.18
CA VAL A 170 -4.35 -25.48 7.15
C VAL A 170 -4.53 -26.26 5.84
N SER A 171 -5.76 -26.33 5.33
CA SER A 171 -5.98 -26.54 3.90
C SER A 171 -6.49 -25.23 3.31
N SER A 172 -5.94 -24.83 2.16
CA SER A 172 -6.46 -23.71 1.36
C SER A 172 -6.40 -22.30 1.99
N ASN A 173 -5.26 -21.88 2.55
CA ASN A 173 -5.01 -20.50 3.04
C ASN A 173 -5.99 -20.01 4.13
N GLN A 174 -6.55 -20.93 4.90
CA GLN A 174 -7.48 -20.65 5.99
C GLN A 174 -6.93 -21.18 7.31
N ALA A 175 -6.69 -20.27 8.27
CA ALA A 175 -6.33 -20.65 9.63
C ALA A 175 -7.58 -20.56 10.53
N VAL A 176 -7.98 -21.68 11.13
CA VAL A 176 -9.12 -21.76 12.06
C VAL A 176 -8.63 -22.05 13.47
N PHE A 177 -9.02 -21.22 14.42
CA PHE A 177 -8.70 -21.37 15.84
C PHE A 177 -9.98 -21.48 16.66
N THR A 178 -10.09 -22.55 17.44
CA THR A 178 -11.17 -22.73 18.41
C THR A 178 -10.64 -22.40 19.79
N LEU A 179 -11.23 -21.38 20.41
CA LEU A 179 -10.81 -20.89 21.72
C LEU A 179 -11.98 -21.01 22.70
N PRO A 180 -11.79 -21.62 23.89
CA PRO A 180 -12.83 -21.63 24.89
C PRO A 180 -13.12 -20.23 25.41
N VAL A 181 -14.38 -19.96 25.70
CA VAL A 181 -14.85 -18.80 26.46
C VAL A 181 -14.74 -19.17 27.93
N ASP A 182 -13.62 -18.82 28.53
CA ASP A 182 -13.22 -19.15 29.90
C ASP A 182 -13.44 -17.99 30.88
N GLY A 183 -14.10 -16.91 30.43
CA GLY A 183 -14.31 -15.69 31.22
C GLY A 183 -13.08 -14.78 31.29
N ILE A 184 -11.95 -15.15 30.70
CA ILE A 184 -10.75 -14.31 30.62
C ILE A 184 -10.88 -13.37 29.42
N ARG A 185 -10.59 -12.08 29.63
CA ARG A 185 -10.54 -11.12 28.53
C ARG A 185 -9.28 -11.36 27.70
N ARG A 186 -9.48 -11.65 26.42
CA ARG A 186 -8.40 -11.83 25.44
C ARG A 186 -8.53 -10.80 24.34
N THR A 187 -7.40 -10.33 23.83
CA THR A 187 -7.35 -9.48 22.64
C THR A 187 -6.59 -10.19 21.55
N PHE A 188 -7.11 -10.09 20.33
CA PHE A 188 -6.59 -10.76 19.16
C PHE A 188 -6.11 -9.74 18.14
N ARG A 189 -5.01 -10.06 17.45
CA ARG A 189 -4.58 -9.32 16.26
C ARG A 189 -4.03 -10.26 15.22
N THR A 190 -4.13 -9.85 13.97
CA THR A 190 -3.40 -10.45 12.85
C THR A 190 -2.10 -9.69 12.63
N ARG A 191 -0.97 -10.38 12.54
CA ARG A 191 0.31 -9.80 12.13
C ARG A 191 0.73 -10.39 10.79
N LEU A 192 1.07 -9.51 9.85
CA LEU A 192 1.70 -9.91 8.59
C LEU A 192 3.16 -10.29 8.84
N VAL A 193 3.59 -11.42 8.28
CA VAL A 193 4.97 -11.86 8.22
C VAL A 193 5.46 -11.56 6.82
N LEU A 194 6.40 -10.63 6.68
CA LEU A 194 7.08 -10.40 5.41
C LEU A 194 8.11 -11.52 5.20
N PRO A 195 8.28 -11.99 3.95
CA PRO A 195 9.35 -12.94 3.62
C PRO A 195 10.74 -12.37 3.88
#